data_AF-A0A258M4F7-F1
#
_entry.id   AF-A0A258M4F7-F1
#
_cell.length_a   1.000
_cell.length_b   1.000
_cell.length_c   1.000
_cell.angle_alpha   90.00
_cell.angle_beta   90.00
_cell.angle_gamma   90.00
#
_symmetry.space_group_name_H-M   'P 1'
#
loop_
_entity.id
_entity.type
_entity.pdbx_description
1 polymer ?
#
loop_
_entity_poly.entity_id
_entity_poly.type
_entity_poly.pdbx_seq_one_letter_code
_entity_poly.pdbx_strand_id
1 'polypeptide(L)'
;MARKDIEMLDGPIRGSRRLKADRIHVVASEVRVQAGGALLVEDGATILIRNGILPSGSLRRAALIFDPGSRLEAGRLFLKACDDRFRQVRVADNGGVWFTGTFRSAAKDGLSVAASPGTPPSAFRAGLIAAYHLGHGDPGPGHARRRQDDRTQDDRDGFSLLGVGPQEWDVREVRSFHSGDDGIDLTQSQIALTRLRIVAPAEDGINLSSSTLRVARSLAVDVTANGVADRDIFDLETDHGPSYVEVARHCHVDIHGVFGDQLRLTSPDLPAPGRSTRKSYGFKGFLRKSPALVYSLTQD
;
A
#
# COMPACT_ATOMS: atom_id res chain seq x y z
N MET A 1 -10.03 9.25 29.11
CA MET A 1 -10.41 9.70 27.75
C MET A 1 -11.86 9.30 27.54
N ALA A 2 -12.72 10.21 27.06
CA ALA A 2 -14.10 9.86 26.72
C ALA A 2 -14.12 8.78 25.63
N ARG A 3 -15.01 7.80 25.74
CA ARG A 3 -15.20 6.76 24.74
C ARG A 3 -15.75 7.43 23.48
N LYS A 4 -14.97 7.45 22.39
CA LYS A 4 -15.45 7.95 21.10
C LYS A 4 -16.57 7.04 20.60
N ASP A 5 -17.60 7.65 20.02
CA ASP A 5 -18.67 6.90 19.36
C ASP A 5 -18.11 6.12 18.16
N ILE A 6 -18.65 4.92 17.98
CA ILE A 6 -18.32 4.05 16.84
C ILE A 6 -19.33 4.32 15.74
N GLU A 7 -18.85 4.57 14.53
CA GLU A 7 -19.64 4.69 13.33
C GLU A 7 -19.25 3.59 12.34
N MET A 8 -20.21 2.77 11.95
CA MET A 8 -19.99 1.73 10.96
C MET A 8 -20.01 2.33 9.55
N LEU A 9 -19.00 2.00 8.76
CA LEU A 9 -18.98 2.17 7.32
C LEU A 9 -19.49 0.87 6.72
N ASP A 10 -20.78 0.82 6.42
CA ASP A 10 -21.41 -0.36 5.84
C ASP A 10 -21.87 -0.07 4.40
N GLY A 11 -21.63 -1.05 3.52
CA GLY A 11 -22.08 -1.02 2.14
C GLY A 11 -21.34 -0.01 1.24
N PRO A 12 -21.77 0.10 -0.02
CA PRO A 12 -21.13 0.96 -1.01
C PRO A 12 -21.39 2.44 -0.75
N ILE A 13 -20.36 3.27 -0.91
CA ILE A 13 -20.41 4.73 -0.83
C ILE A 13 -20.53 5.28 -2.26
N ARG A 14 -21.74 5.69 -2.65
CA ARG A 14 -22.08 6.20 -3.99
C ARG A 14 -22.12 7.72 -4.12
N GLY A 15 -22.14 8.42 -2.98
CA GLY A 15 -22.11 9.89 -2.92
C GLY A 15 -21.03 10.34 -1.95
N SER A 16 -21.13 11.58 -1.46
CA SER A 16 -20.19 12.10 -0.48
C SER A 16 -20.53 11.61 0.92
N ARG A 17 -19.57 10.95 1.58
CA ARG A 17 -19.64 10.58 2.99
C ARG A 17 -18.54 11.30 3.76
N ARG A 18 -18.92 12.07 4.78
CA ARG A 18 -17.97 12.78 5.64
C ARG A 18 -17.66 11.96 6.89
N LEU A 19 -16.37 11.76 7.18
CA LEU A 19 -15.88 11.08 8.38
C LEU A 19 -15.33 12.10 9.36
N LYS A 20 -15.93 12.18 10.54
CA LYS A 20 -15.52 13.12 11.59
C LYS A 20 -14.36 12.59 12.43
N ALA A 21 -13.49 13.48 12.90
CA ALA A 21 -12.31 13.09 13.69
C ALA A 21 -12.63 12.74 15.16
N ASP A 22 -13.81 13.13 15.66
CA ASP A 22 -14.30 12.83 17.01
C ASP A 22 -14.90 11.43 17.15
N ARG A 23 -15.08 10.70 16.04
CA ARG A 23 -15.60 9.33 15.97
C ARG A 23 -14.53 8.33 15.60
N ILE A 24 -14.81 7.06 15.88
CA ILE A 24 -14.08 5.92 15.33
C ILE A 24 -14.93 5.32 14.22
N HIS A 25 -14.42 5.33 12.99
CA HIS A 25 -15.10 4.72 11.85
C HIS A 25 -14.66 3.27 11.72
N VAL A 26 -15.55 2.36 11.35
CA VAL A 26 -15.23 0.92 11.27
C VAL A 26 -15.69 0.34 9.95
N VAL A 27 -14.77 -0.31 9.24
CA VAL A 27 -15.01 -1.14 8.06
C VAL A 27 -15.00 -2.60 8.52
N ALA A 28 -16.17 -3.21 8.61
CA ALA A 28 -16.33 -4.62 9.04
C ALA A 28 -16.64 -5.59 7.89
N SER A 29 -16.75 -5.07 6.66
CA SER A 29 -16.99 -5.78 5.42
C SER A 29 -16.14 -5.18 4.29
N GLU A 30 -16.29 -5.66 3.05
CA GLU A 30 -15.74 -4.99 1.88
C GLU A 30 -16.55 -3.71 1.59
N VAL A 31 -15.96 -2.55 1.86
CA VAL A 31 -16.58 -1.24 1.66
C VAL A 31 -15.95 -0.58 0.45
N ARG A 32 -16.79 -0.30 -0.56
CA ARG A 32 -16.36 0.32 -1.82
C ARG A 32 -16.82 1.77 -1.90
N VAL A 33 -15.90 2.70 -2.09
CA VAL A 33 -16.20 4.04 -2.59
C VAL A 33 -16.31 3.93 -4.10
N GLN A 34 -17.53 3.99 -4.62
CA GLN A 34 -17.81 3.73 -6.02
C GLN A 34 -17.54 4.97 -6.88
N ALA A 35 -17.55 4.80 -8.21
CA ALA A 35 -17.48 5.92 -9.15
C ALA A 35 -18.46 7.05 -8.78
N GLY A 36 -17.98 8.29 -8.71
CA GLY A 36 -18.76 9.46 -8.28
C GLY A 36 -18.95 9.59 -6.75
N GLY A 37 -18.63 8.55 -5.99
CA GLY A 37 -18.58 8.58 -4.53
C GLY A 37 -17.34 9.30 -4.01
N ALA A 38 -17.44 9.89 -2.82
CA ALA A 38 -16.35 10.59 -2.18
C ALA A 38 -16.29 10.32 -0.68
N LEU A 39 -15.10 10.04 -0.16
CA LEU A 39 -14.84 10.01 1.28
C LEU A 39 -14.15 11.31 1.70
N LEU A 40 -14.85 12.12 2.47
CA LEU A 40 -14.36 13.41 2.97
C LEU A 40 -13.95 13.25 4.44
N VAL A 41 -12.66 13.16 4.70
CA VAL A 41 -12.12 12.76 6.00
C VAL A 41 -11.58 13.97 6.73
N GLU A 42 -12.14 14.27 7.90
CA GLU A 42 -11.60 15.33 8.77
C GLU A 42 -10.18 15.00 9.24
N ASP A 43 -9.37 16.04 9.40
CA ASP A 43 -7.96 15.88 9.76
C ASP A 43 -7.81 15.11 11.09
N GLY A 44 -7.05 14.02 11.05
CA GLY A 44 -6.78 13.18 12.20
C GLY A 44 -7.82 12.08 12.46
N ALA A 45 -8.80 11.89 11.58
CA ALA A 45 -9.77 10.81 11.74
C ALA A 45 -9.11 9.42 11.63
N THR A 46 -9.72 8.44 12.30
CA THR A 46 -9.27 7.04 12.30
C THR A 46 -10.38 6.15 11.74
N ILE A 47 -10.00 5.29 10.80
CA ILE A 47 -10.81 4.19 10.30
C ILE A 47 -10.18 2.88 10.80
N LEU A 48 -10.98 2.01 11.41
CA LEU A 48 -10.60 0.67 11.78
C LEU A 48 -11.06 -0.31 10.70
N ILE A 49 -10.21 -1.26 10.32
CA ILE A 49 -10.55 -2.34 9.40
C ILE A 49 -10.54 -3.65 10.18
N ARG A 50 -11.66 -4.38 10.16
CA ARG A 50 -11.84 -5.58 10.99
C ARG A 50 -11.02 -6.74 10.44
N ASN A 51 -10.29 -7.40 11.33
CA ASN A 51 -9.64 -8.67 11.02
C ASN A 51 -10.65 -9.82 10.90
N GLY A 52 -10.18 -10.90 10.26
CA GLY A 52 -10.89 -12.16 10.14
C GLY A 52 -11.54 -12.39 8.77
N ILE A 53 -11.86 -13.66 8.53
CA ILE A 53 -12.49 -14.14 7.31
C ILE A 53 -13.97 -13.73 7.29
N LEU A 54 -14.44 -13.31 6.11
CA LEU A 54 -15.83 -12.99 5.81
C LEU A 54 -16.48 -14.09 4.96
N PRO A 55 -17.79 -14.33 5.14
CA PRO A 55 -18.51 -15.33 4.35
C PRO A 55 -18.69 -14.91 2.88
N SER A 56 -18.56 -13.62 2.57
CA SER A 56 -18.77 -13.03 1.24
C SER A 56 -17.79 -11.88 0.99
N GLY A 57 -17.79 -11.35 -0.24
CA GLY A 57 -16.83 -10.35 -0.71
C GLY A 57 -15.76 -10.97 -1.61
N SER A 58 -15.20 -10.15 -2.49
CA SER A 58 -14.14 -10.58 -3.42
C SER A 58 -12.88 -10.99 -2.68
N LEU A 59 -12.51 -10.21 -1.65
CA LEU A 59 -11.32 -10.44 -0.84
C LEU A 59 -11.55 -11.39 0.35
N ARG A 60 -12.81 -11.81 0.60
CA ARG A 60 -13.21 -12.62 1.77
C ARG A 60 -12.72 -12.06 3.12
N ARG A 61 -12.41 -10.76 3.18
CA ARG A 61 -11.91 -10.02 4.35
C ARG A 61 -12.42 -8.58 4.30
N ALA A 62 -12.45 -7.89 5.43
CA ALA A 62 -12.86 -6.49 5.43
C ALA A 62 -11.79 -5.62 4.76
N ALA A 63 -12.20 -4.69 3.91
CA ALA A 63 -11.30 -3.85 3.14
C ALA A 63 -11.97 -2.52 2.80
N LEU A 64 -11.17 -1.46 2.69
CA LEU A 64 -11.63 -0.18 2.15
C LEU A 64 -11.08 -0.02 0.73
N ILE A 65 -11.97 -0.03 -0.25
CA ILE A 65 -11.61 -0.02 -1.66
C ILE A 65 -12.16 1.24 -2.30
N PHE A 66 -11.31 2.01 -2.95
CA PHE A 66 -11.68 3.14 -3.78
C PHE A 66 -11.72 2.67 -5.24
N ASP A 67 -12.92 2.46 -5.77
CA ASP A 67 -13.14 2.02 -7.16
C ASP A 67 -12.74 3.14 -8.15
N PRO A 68 -12.54 2.85 -9.45
CA PRO A 68 -12.18 3.86 -10.44
C PRO A 68 -13.23 4.98 -10.51
N GLY A 69 -12.77 6.23 -10.57
CA GLY A 69 -13.63 7.42 -10.59
C GLY A 69 -14.17 7.84 -9.22
N SER A 70 -13.72 7.18 -8.14
CA SER A 70 -14.02 7.58 -6.76
C SER A 70 -13.06 8.66 -6.24
N ARG A 71 -13.34 9.19 -5.05
CA ARG A 71 -12.57 10.30 -4.47
C ARG A 71 -12.27 10.10 -2.99
N LEU A 72 -11.06 10.52 -2.60
CA LEU A 72 -10.65 10.71 -1.21
C LEU A 72 -10.19 12.16 -1.05
N GLU A 73 -10.67 12.83 0.00
CA GLU A 73 -10.13 14.10 0.47
C GLU A 73 -9.86 14.03 1.97
N ALA A 74 -8.59 14.15 2.37
CA ALA A 74 -8.18 14.03 3.76
C ALA A 74 -7.05 15.01 4.12
N GLY A 75 -6.98 15.41 5.38
CA GLY A 75 -5.75 15.97 5.96
C GLY A 75 -4.78 14.85 6.30
N ARG A 76 -4.87 14.34 7.53
CA ARG A 76 -4.22 13.12 8.02
C ARG A 76 -5.28 12.04 8.24
N LEU A 77 -5.13 10.91 7.58
CA LEU A 77 -5.97 9.72 7.74
C LEU A 77 -5.16 8.59 8.39
N PHE A 78 -5.75 7.94 9.40
CA PHE A 78 -5.19 6.75 10.04
C PHE A 78 -6.08 5.54 9.78
N LEU A 79 -5.49 4.47 9.24
CA LEU A 79 -6.15 3.19 8.98
C LEU A 79 -5.49 2.13 9.87
N LYS A 80 -6.28 1.37 10.64
CA LYS A 80 -5.73 0.42 11.64
C LYS A 80 -6.54 -0.86 11.71
N ALA A 81 -5.90 -2.01 11.96
CA ALA A 81 -6.64 -3.23 12.26
C ALA A 81 -7.44 -3.14 13.57
N CYS A 82 -8.56 -3.85 13.61
CA CYS A 82 -9.32 -4.10 14.83
C CYS A 82 -9.84 -5.55 14.94
N ASP A 83 -10.17 -5.95 16.17
CA ASP A 83 -10.85 -7.21 16.46
C ASP A 83 -12.36 -7.14 16.21
N ASP A 84 -13.05 -8.26 16.47
CA ASP A 84 -14.51 -8.41 16.40
C ASP A 84 -15.28 -7.48 17.35
N ARG A 85 -14.60 -6.91 18.36
CA ARG A 85 -15.12 -5.92 19.31
C ARG A 85 -14.71 -4.50 18.97
N PHE A 86 -14.15 -4.28 17.77
CA PHE A 86 -13.69 -3.00 17.26
C PHE A 86 -12.61 -2.33 18.12
N ARG A 87 -11.80 -3.14 18.82
CA ARG A 87 -10.62 -2.67 19.54
C ARG A 87 -9.42 -2.77 18.61
N GLN A 88 -8.57 -1.74 18.62
CA GLN A 88 -7.33 -1.76 17.84
C GLN A 88 -6.45 -2.94 18.24
N VAL A 89 -5.91 -3.64 17.26
CA VAL A 89 -4.99 -4.77 17.45
C VAL A 89 -3.70 -4.58 16.67
N ARG A 90 -2.67 -5.36 17.00
CA ARG A 90 -1.35 -5.32 16.38
C ARG A 90 -1.07 -6.56 15.51
N VAL A 91 -2.09 -6.99 14.79
CA VAL A 91 -2.05 -8.17 13.91
C VAL A 91 -2.74 -7.76 12.62
N ALA A 92 -2.13 -8.08 11.48
CA ALA A 92 -2.72 -7.91 10.16
C ALA A 92 -3.43 -9.22 9.77
N ASP A 93 -4.74 -9.14 9.52
CA ASP A 93 -5.55 -10.26 9.03
C ASP A 93 -6.83 -9.72 8.34
N ASN A 94 -6.66 -8.71 7.50
CA ASN A 94 -7.73 -8.01 6.79
C ASN A 94 -7.35 -7.79 5.31
N GLY A 95 -8.23 -7.19 4.53
CA GLY A 95 -7.99 -6.93 3.11
C GLY A 95 -7.35 -5.56 2.83
N GLY A 96 -6.87 -4.83 3.83
CA GLY A 96 -6.14 -3.58 3.62
C GLY A 96 -6.94 -2.42 3.04
N VAL A 97 -6.22 -1.47 2.45
CA VAL A 97 -6.78 -0.33 1.71
C VAL A 97 -6.31 -0.35 0.26
N TRP A 98 -7.25 -0.11 -0.66
CA TRP A 98 -7.01 -0.18 -2.09
C TRP A 98 -7.39 1.13 -2.76
N PHE A 99 -6.48 1.69 -3.55
CA PHE A 99 -6.75 2.82 -4.42
C PHE A 99 -6.69 2.36 -5.87
N THR A 100 -7.83 2.38 -6.55
CA THR A 100 -7.90 1.91 -7.93
C THR A 100 -8.21 3.07 -8.86
N GLY A 101 -7.45 3.17 -9.95
CA GLY A 101 -7.48 4.29 -10.88
C GLY A 101 -8.11 3.96 -12.22
N THR A 102 -8.18 4.98 -13.08
CA THR A 102 -8.58 4.85 -14.49
C THR A 102 -7.41 4.95 -15.46
N PHE A 103 -6.18 5.11 -14.97
CA PHE A 103 -4.99 5.39 -15.79
C PHE A 103 -4.56 4.19 -16.64
N ARG A 104 -4.53 2.98 -16.07
CA ARG A 104 -4.17 1.74 -16.77
C ARG A 104 -5.03 0.58 -16.33
N SER A 105 -5.22 -0.39 -17.23
CA SER A 105 -5.82 -1.68 -16.87
C SER A 105 -4.83 -2.46 -16.02
N ALA A 106 -5.34 -3.11 -14.98
CA ALA A 106 -4.53 -3.81 -14.01
C ALA A 106 -5.38 -4.82 -13.23
N ALA A 107 -4.77 -5.89 -12.75
CA ALA A 107 -5.44 -6.88 -11.92
C ALA A 107 -4.47 -7.44 -10.87
N LYS A 108 -4.96 -7.59 -9.64
CA LYS A 108 -4.25 -8.17 -8.49
C LYS A 108 -5.27 -8.70 -7.48
N ASP A 109 -5.02 -9.84 -6.85
CA ASP A 109 -5.77 -10.43 -5.73
C ASP A 109 -7.30 -10.51 -5.92
N GLY A 110 -7.73 -10.77 -7.16
CA GLY A 110 -9.15 -10.83 -7.54
C GLY A 110 -9.82 -9.47 -7.75
N LEU A 111 -9.08 -8.36 -7.61
CA LEU A 111 -9.48 -7.03 -8.06
C LEU A 111 -8.96 -6.79 -9.47
N SER A 112 -9.80 -6.19 -10.31
CA SER A 112 -9.39 -5.75 -11.64
C SER A 112 -9.98 -4.39 -11.96
N VAL A 113 -9.20 -3.62 -12.70
CA VAL A 113 -9.61 -2.34 -13.28
C VAL A 113 -9.30 -2.33 -14.76
N ALA A 114 -10.17 -1.66 -15.50
CA ALA A 114 -9.96 -1.38 -16.90
C ALA A 114 -9.65 0.11 -17.07
N ALA A 115 -8.62 0.42 -17.86
CA ALA A 115 -8.43 1.76 -18.36
C ALA A 115 -9.71 2.21 -19.08
N SER A 116 -10.22 3.38 -18.71
CA SER A 116 -11.45 3.92 -19.31
C SER A 116 -11.25 5.38 -19.67
N PRO A 117 -10.79 5.68 -20.91
CA PRO A 117 -10.48 7.04 -21.36
C PRO A 117 -11.66 8.03 -21.28
N GLY A 118 -12.91 7.54 -21.14
CA GLY A 118 -14.12 8.36 -21.01
C GLY A 118 -14.68 8.47 -19.58
N THR A 119 -14.07 7.79 -18.60
CA THR A 119 -14.51 7.88 -17.19
C THR A 119 -13.80 9.05 -16.52
N PRO A 120 -14.49 9.87 -15.69
CA PRO A 120 -13.82 10.88 -14.88
C PRO A 120 -12.70 10.24 -14.06
N PRO A 121 -11.49 10.83 -14.04
CA PRO A 121 -10.40 10.27 -13.27
C PRO A 121 -10.75 10.20 -11.78
N SER A 122 -10.19 9.22 -11.10
CA SER A 122 -10.23 9.16 -9.65
C SER A 122 -9.49 10.37 -9.08
N ALA A 123 -9.78 10.75 -7.83
CA ALA A 123 -9.08 11.86 -7.19
C ALA A 123 -8.78 11.54 -5.73
N PHE A 124 -7.52 11.23 -5.45
CA PHE A 124 -7.03 10.86 -4.14
C PHE A 124 -6.14 11.96 -3.59
N ARG A 125 -6.63 12.70 -2.59
CA ARG A 125 -5.94 13.84 -2.00
C ARG A 125 -5.77 13.65 -0.51
N ALA A 126 -4.52 13.64 -0.05
CA ALA A 126 -4.23 13.61 1.37
C ALA A 126 -2.91 14.27 1.75
N GLY A 127 -2.86 14.91 2.92
CA GLY A 127 -1.59 15.30 3.55
C GLY A 127 -0.79 14.10 4.03
N LEU A 128 -1.47 13.11 4.62
CA LEU A 128 -0.90 11.86 5.12
C LEU A 128 -1.95 10.75 5.09
N ILE A 129 -1.55 9.56 4.66
CA ILE A 129 -2.27 8.31 4.95
C ILE A 129 -1.31 7.40 5.71
N ALA A 130 -1.73 6.90 6.87
CA ALA A 130 -0.94 5.99 7.69
C ALA A 130 -1.72 4.70 7.98
N ALA A 131 -1.21 3.58 7.47
CA ALA A 131 -1.73 2.23 7.66
C ALA A 131 -0.94 1.50 8.76
N TYR A 132 -1.65 0.82 9.66
CA TYR A 132 -1.07 0.03 10.75
C TYR A 132 -1.70 -1.35 10.82
N HIS A 133 -0.89 -2.39 10.70
CA HIS A 133 -1.32 -3.78 10.83
C HIS A 133 -2.44 -4.13 9.84
N LEU A 134 -2.30 -3.72 8.59
CA LEU A 134 -3.27 -4.01 7.54
C LEU A 134 -2.73 -5.06 6.58
N GLY A 135 -3.61 -5.74 5.85
CA GLY A 135 -3.25 -6.82 4.94
C GLY A 135 -3.33 -8.20 5.58
N HIS A 136 -2.84 -9.19 4.86
CA HIS A 136 -2.85 -10.61 5.22
C HIS A 136 -1.71 -11.30 4.49
N GLY A 137 -0.83 -12.00 5.20
CA GLY A 137 0.27 -12.70 4.55
C GLY A 137 -0.14 -14.06 4.01
N ASP A 138 0.81 -14.64 3.29
CA ASP A 138 0.72 -15.93 2.64
C ASP A 138 0.27 -17.08 3.59
N PRO A 139 -0.60 -18.01 3.13
CA PRO A 139 -0.99 -19.16 3.94
C PRO A 139 0.22 -20.07 4.19
N GLY A 140 0.72 -20.09 5.43
CA GLY A 140 1.97 -20.76 5.80
C GLY A 140 2.08 -22.25 5.43
N PRO A 141 3.31 -22.79 5.36
CA PRO A 141 3.61 -24.15 4.92
C PRO A 141 2.98 -25.19 5.85
N GLY A 142 1.83 -25.72 5.44
CA GLY A 142 0.97 -26.61 6.23
C GLY A 142 -0.51 -26.50 5.85
N HIS A 143 -0.89 -25.40 5.20
CA HIS A 143 -2.25 -25.18 4.68
C HIS A 143 -2.48 -25.71 3.26
N ALA A 144 -1.45 -26.25 2.60
CA ALA A 144 -1.43 -26.77 1.22
C ALA A 144 -2.38 -27.96 0.90
N ARG A 145 -3.42 -28.21 1.70
CA ARG A 145 -4.45 -29.23 1.43
C ARG A 145 -5.89 -28.78 1.75
N ARG A 146 -6.20 -27.49 1.89
CA ARG A 146 -7.59 -27.04 2.10
C ARG A 146 -8.23 -26.39 0.88
N ARG A 147 -8.50 -27.24 -0.12
CA ARG A 147 -9.49 -27.05 -1.20
C ARG A 147 -9.22 -25.87 -2.14
N GLN A 148 -9.82 -25.96 -3.31
CA GLN A 148 -9.77 -25.01 -4.41
C GLN A 148 -10.29 -23.59 -4.06
N ASP A 149 -10.86 -23.40 -2.86
CA ASP A 149 -11.30 -22.11 -2.29
C ASP A 149 -10.12 -21.24 -1.77
N ASP A 150 -8.93 -21.81 -1.55
CA ASP A 150 -7.76 -21.09 -1.01
C ASP A 150 -7.10 -20.11 -1.99
N ARG A 151 -7.43 -20.15 -3.30
CA ARG A 151 -6.97 -19.14 -4.27
C ARG A 151 -7.56 -17.74 -4.04
N THR A 152 -8.50 -17.62 -3.09
CA THR A 152 -9.02 -16.33 -2.60
C THR A 152 -8.35 -15.89 -1.31
N GLN A 153 -7.33 -16.62 -0.85
CA GLN A 153 -6.45 -16.29 0.27
C GLN A 153 -5.02 -16.06 -0.25
N ASP A 154 -4.91 -15.40 -1.42
CA ASP A 154 -3.67 -14.68 -1.74
C ASP A 154 -3.33 -13.76 -0.57
N ASP A 155 -2.02 -13.60 -0.42
CA ASP A 155 -1.38 -12.51 0.27
C ASP A 155 -1.97 -11.17 -0.18
N ARG A 156 -2.01 -10.22 0.76
CA ARG A 156 -2.66 -8.93 0.59
C ARG A 156 -1.90 -7.89 1.33
N ASP A 157 -1.56 -6.83 0.62
CA ASP A 157 -0.86 -5.70 1.18
C ASP A 157 -1.75 -4.91 2.15
N GLY A 158 -1.09 -4.24 3.09
CA GLY A 158 -1.74 -3.23 3.89
C GLY A 158 -2.15 -1.99 3.09
N PHE A 159 -1.53 -1.75 1.92
CA PHE A 159 -1.71 -0.55 1.11
C PHE A 159 -1.37 -0.80 -0.36
N SER A 160 -2.38 -0.85 -1.22
CA SER A 160 -2.21 -1.19 -2.65
C SER A 160 -2.76 -0.11 -3.57
N LEU A 161 -2.08 0.13 -4.70
CA LEU A 161 -2.57 0.96 -5.79
C LEU A 161 -2.63 0.16 -7.09
N LEU A 162 -3.76 0.29 -7.78
CA LEU A 162 -4.03 -0.48 -9.00
C LEU A 162 -4.44 0.46 -10.14
N GLY A 163 -3.59 0.58 -11.16
CA GLY A 163 -3.88 1.40 -12.34
C GLY A 163 -4.04 2.90 -12.05
N VAL A 164 -3.35 3.45 -11.05
CA VAL A 164 -3.46 4.86 -10.62
C VAL A 164 -2.44 5.74 -11.35
N GLY A 165 -2.90 6.85 -11.91
CA GLY A 165 -2.03 7.79 -12.63
C GLY A 165 -1.61 9.04 -11.86
N PRO A 166 -0.64 9.82 -12.40
CA PRO A 166 -0.15 11.04 -11.77
C PRO A 166 -1.22 12.13 -11.59
N GLN A 167 -2.27 12.13 -12.42
CA GLN A 167 -3.36 13.10 -12.33
C GLN A 167 -4.42 12.72 -11.28
N GLU A 168 -4.42 11.45 -10.84
CA GLU A 168 -5.36 10.92 -9.86
C GLU A 168 -4.80 11.01 -8.43
N TRP A 169 -3.47 11.06 -8.29
CA TRP A 169 -2.78 10.97 -7.01
C TRP A 169 -2.15 12.30 -6.55
N ASP A 170 -2.66 12.84 -5.45
CA ASP A 170 -2.11 13.98 -4.71
C ASP A 170 -2.09 13.67 -3.21
N VAL A 171 -1.52 12.52 -2.86
CA VAL A 171 -1.19 12.16 -1.47
C VAL A 171 0.27 12.46 -1.22
N ARG A 172 0.57 13.30 -0.22
CA ARG A 172 1.93 13.77 0.03
C ARG A 172 2.78 12.78 0.81
N GLU A 173 2.19 12.05 1.74
CA GLU A 173 2.90 11.14 2.62
C GLU A 173 2.13 9.84 2.81
N VAL A 174 2.83 8.73 2.63
CA VAL A 174 2.33 7.39 2.98
C VAL A 174 3.21 6.82 4.09
N ARG A 175 2.56 6.23 5.08
CA ARG A 175 3.21 5.42 6.10
C ARG A 175 2.57 4.05 6.19
N SER A 176 3.37 3.00 6.11
CA SER A 176 2.94 1.62 6.30
C SER A 176 3.73 1.00 7.44
N PHE A 177 3.03 0.46 8.44
CA PHE A 177 3.63 -0.15 9.61
C PHE A 177 3.06 -1.55 9.80
N HIS A 178 3.93 -2.55 9.82
CA HIS A 178 3.55 -3.93 10.09
C HIS A 178 2.48 -4.44 9.15
N SER A 179 2.67 -4.21 7.84
CA SER A 179 1.82 -4.83 6.82
C SER A 179 1.81 -6.34 7.00
N GLY A 180 0.67 -6.96 6.71
CA GLY A 180 0.53 -8.41 6.71
C GLY A 180 1.31 -9.08 5.59
N ASP A 181 1.74 -8.29 4.62
CA ASP A 181 2.43 -8.67 3.41
C ASP A 181 3.41 -7.53 3.05
N ASP A 182 3.39 -7.01 1.82
CA ASP A 182 4.24 -5.88 1.41
C ASP A 182 3.90 -4.56 2.09
N GLY A 183 4.92 -3.72 2.26
CA GLY A 183 4.78 -2.39 2.83
C GLY A 183 3.91 -1.46 1.97
N ILE A 184 4.16 -1.46 0.66
CA ILE A 184 3.34 -0.79 -0.35
C ILE A 184 3.45 -1.54 -1.67
N ASP A 185 2.31 -1.78 -2.31
CA ASP A 185 2.23 -2.42 -3.63
C ASP A 185 1.65 -1.44 -4.65
N LEU A 186 2.35 -1.29 -5.78
CA LEU A 186 1.82 -0.61 -6.94
C LEU A 186 1.83 -1.56 -8.14
N THR A 187 0.66 -1.80 -8.69
CA THR A 187 0.50 -2.50 -9.97
C THR A 187 -0.01 -1.54 -11.04
N GLN A 188 0.71 -1.42 -12.16
CA GLN A 188 0.40 -0.53 -13.30
C GLN A 188 0.17 0.94 -12.93
N SER A 189 0.83 1.40 -11.88
CA SER A 189 0.56 2.72 -11.29
C SER A 189 1.76 3.65 -11.41
N GLN A 190 1.48 4.95 -11.43
CA GLN A 190 2.50 5.99 -11.42
C GLN A 190 2.11 7.07 -10.42
N ILE A 191 2.89 7.17 -9.35
CA ILE A 191 2.66 8.15 -8.28
C ILE A 191 3.95 8.86 -7.86
N ALA A 192 3.77 10.00 -7.20
CA ALA A 192 4.83 10.71 -6.52
C ALA A 192 4.43 10.98 -5.07
N LEU A 193 5.38 10.81 -4.15
CA LEU A 193 5.24 11.11 -2.74
C LEU A 193 6.29 12.15 -2.32
N THR A 194 5.90 13.02 -1.39
CA THR A 194 6.89 13.84 -0.68
C THR A 194 7.67 12.99 0.31
N ARG A 195 6.98 12.08 1.01
CA ARG A 195 7.59 11.21 2.03
C ARG A 195 6.98 9.80 1.98
N LEU A 196 7.83 8.79 2.11
CA LEU A 196 7.43 7.41 2.28
C LEU A 196 8.12 6.85 3.52
N ARG A 197 7.34 6.18 4.38
CA ARG A 197 7.88 5.43 5.51
C ARG A 197 7.26 4.04 5.59
N ILE A 198 8.09 3.02 5.57
CA ILE A 198 7.69 1.62 5.66
C ILE A 198 8.50 0.97 6.77
N VAL A 199 7.83 0.24 7.65
CA VAL A 199 8.47 -0.40 8.80
C VAL A 199 7.89 -1.79 9.02
N ALA A 200 8.79 -2.76 9.04
CA ALA A 200 8.52 -4.16 9.36
C ALA A 200 7.29 -4.75 8.65
N PRO A 201 7.18 -4.64 7.31
CA PRO A 201 6.24 -5.46 6.54
C PRO A 201 6.51 -6.96 6.78
N ALA A 202 5.56 -7.83 6.46
CA ALA A 202 5.81 -9.27 6.58
C ALA A 202 6.80 -9.73 5.51
N GLU A 203 6.66 -9.18 4.30
CA GLU A 203 7.47 -9.46 3.11
C GLU A 203 8.30 -8.22 2.75
N ASP A 204 8.06 -7.64 1.57
CA ASP A 204 8.89 -6.61 0.99
C ASP A 204 8.53 -5.20 1.46
N GLY A 205 9.51 -4.31 1.34
CA GLY A 205 9.34 -2.90 1.59
C GLY A 205 8.43 -2.27 0.54
N ILE A 206 8.89 -2.28 -0.70
CA ILE A 206 8.27 -1.61 -1.84
C ILE A 206 8.19 -2.62 -2.98
N ASN A 207 6.98 -3.00 -3.34
CA ASN A 207 6.71 -3.88 -4.47
C ASN A 207 6.10 -3.09 -5.64
N LEU A 208 6.69 -3.20 -6.83
CA LEU A 208 6.24 -2.50 -8.05
C LEU A 208 6.16 -3.45 -9.25
N SER A 209 4.94 -3.73 -9.72
CA SER A 209 4.71 -4.43 -11.00
C SER A 209 4.28 -3.46 -12.10
N SER A 210 5.15 -3.26 -13.10
CA SER A 210 5.02 -2.26 -14.17
C SER A 210 4.67 -0.84 -13.69
N SER A 211 5.29 -0.39 -12.60
CA SER A 211 4.91 0.80 -11.83
C SER A 211 6.06 1.76 -11.54
N THR A 212 5.74 3.03 -11.30
CA THR A 212 6.76 4.05 -11.00
C THR A 212 6.41 4.82 -9.74
N LEU A 213 7.41 4.91 -8.84
CA LEU A 213 7.30 5.62 -7.57
C LEU A 213 8.39 6.68 -7.48
N ARG A 214 8.00 7.94 -7.29
CA ARG A 214 8.94 9.05 -7.02
C ARG A 214 8.86 9.50 -5.58
N VAL A 215 10.01 9.67 -4.90
CA VAL A 215 10.07 10.15 -3.52
C VAL A 215 10.95 11.40 -3.40
N ALA A 216 10.35 12.52 -2.97
CA ALA A 216 11.00 13.83 -3.05
C ALA A 216 11.85 14.25 -1.83
N ARG A 217 11.38 14.00 -0.59
CA ARG A 217 12.03 14.56 0.61
C ARG A 217 12.51 13.53 1.62
N SER A 218 11.78 12.42 1.80
CA SER A 218 12.17 11.40 2.78
C SER A 218 11.74 10.01 2.32
N LEU A 219 12.68 9.08 2.27
CA LEU A 219 12.44 7.66 2.09
C LEU A 219 12.97 6.92 3.31
N ALA A 220 12.09 6.29 4.08
CA ALA A 220 12.48 5.44 5.19
C ALA A 220 11.89 4.04 4.98
N VAL A 221 12.73 3.02 4.88
CA VAL A 221 12.28 1.63 4.67
C VAL A 221 13.08 0.73 5.59
N ASP A 222 12.41 0.15 6.57
CA ASP A 222 13.00 -0.80 7.50
C ASP A 222 12.34 -2.17 7.29
N VAL A 223 13.05 -3.03 6.55
CA VAL A 223 12.71 -4.43 6.28
C VAL A 223 13.72 -5.32 7.01
N THR A 224 14.03 -5.01 8.26
CA THR A 224 14.99 -5.80 9.04
C THR A 224 14.57 -7.27 9.06
N ALA A 225 15.48 -8.13 8.59
CA ALA A 225 15.30 -9.57 8.51
C ALA A 225 14.89 -10.14 9.89
N ASN A 226 13.81 -10.90 9.91
CA ASN A 226 13.24 -11.54 11.10
C ASN A 226 13.14 -13.07 10.96
N GLY A 227 13.80 -13.65 9.94
CA GLY A 227 13.81 -15.10 9.69
C GLY A 227 12.76 -15.60 8.69
N VAL A 228 11.95 -14.71 8.10
CA VAL A 228 11.07 -15.00 6.95
C VAL A 228 11.89 -14.89 5.65
N ALA A 229 11.63 -15.76 4.67
CA ALA A 229 12.17 -15.67 3.31
C ALA A 229 11.42 -14.56 2.51
N ASP A 230 11.92 -14.10 1.36
CA ASP A 230 11.35 -12.96 0.59
C ASP A 230 11.11 -11.70 1.40
N ARG A 231 12.20 -10.99 1.69
CA ARG A 231 12.15 -9.72 2.42
C ARG A 231 13.19 -8.76 1.89
N ASP A 232 12.87 -8.15 0.77
CA ASP A 232 13.65 -7.14 0.09
C ASP A 232 13.12 -5.73 0.35
N ILE A 233 14.01 -4.74 0.30
CA ILE A 233 13.67 -3.32 0.40
C ILE A 233 12.86 -2.91 -0.83
N PHE A 234 13.23 -3.47 -1.98
CA PHE A 234 12.63 -3.21 -3.28
C PHE A 234 12.44 -4.56 -3.98
N ASP A 235 11.23 -4.81 -4.46
CA ASP A 235 10.95 -5.86 -5.43
C ASP A 235 10.21 -5.25 -6.63
N LEU A 236 10.76 -5.43 -7.83
CA LEU A 236 10.32 -4.69 -9.01
C LEU A 236 10.26 -5.58 -10.26
N GLU A 237 9.10 -5.63 -10.90
CA GLU A 237 8.81 -6.49 -12.07
C GLU A 237 8.37 -5.67 -13.29
N THR A 238 8.71 -6.09 -14.51
CA THR A 238 8.49 -5.28 -15.74
C THR A 238 7.54 -5.87 -16.79
N ASP A 239 6.59 -6.72 -16.40
CA ASP A 239 5.70 -7.49 -17.30
C ASP A 239 5.16 -6.73 -18.52
N HIS A 240 4.70 -5.50 -18.29
CA HIS A 240 3.95 -4.70 -19.26
C HIS A 240 4.46 -3.26 -19.35
N GLY A 241 5.53 -2.93 -18.64
CA GLY A 241 6.08 -1.59 -18.58
C GLY A 241 7.25 -1.47 -17.62
N PRO A 242 7.92 -0.31 -17.60
CA PRO A 242 9.07 -0.11 -16.73
C PRO A 242 8.65 -0.06 -15.25
N SER A 243 9.48 -0.65 -14.39
CA SER A 243 9.36 -0.53 -12.93
C SER A 243 10.57 0.14 -12.32
N TYR A 244 10.33 1.24 -11.60
CA TYR A 244 11.40 1.97 -10.94
C TYR A 244 10.96 2.84 -9.75
N VAL A 245 11.88 2.98 -8.81
CA VAL A 245 11.83 3.95 -7.72
C VAL A 245 12.85 5.05 -8.00
N GLU A 246 12.38 6.28 -8.12
CA GLU A 246 13.22 7.48 -8.24
C GLU A 246 13.24 8.23 -6.90
N VAL A 247 14.43 8.41 -6.33
CA VAL A 247 14.62 9.15 -5.09
C VAL A 247 15.31 10.46 -5.41
N ALA A 248 14.62 11.58 -5.17
CA ALA A 248 15.09 12.89 -5.60
C ALA A 248 16.39 13.31 -4.89
N ARG A 249 17.14 14.19 -5.55
CA ARG A 249 18.28 14.87 -4.94
C ARG A 249 17.82 15.60 -3.67
N HIS A 250 18.66 15.57 -2.63
CA HIS A 250 18.42 16.10 -1.29
C HIS A 250 17.35 15.37 -0.47
N CYS A 251 16.84 14.24 -0.96
CA CYS A 251 16.03 13.34 -0.15
C CYS A 251 16.84 12.78 1.02
N HIS A 252 16.23 12.71 2.20
CA HIS A 252 16.76 11.98 3.36
C HIS A 252 16.36 10.51 3.23
N VAL A 253 17.36 9.63 3.10
CA VAL A 253 17.18 8.20 2.94
C VAL A 253 17.64 7.49 4.21
N ASP A 254 16.78 6.61 4.74
CA ASP A 254 17.05 5.74 5.89
C ASP A 254 16.51 4.35 5.56
N ILE A 255 17.34 3.50 4.96
CA ILE A 255 16.95 2.18 4.48
C ILE A 255 17.79 1.09 5.14
N HIS A 256 17.14 0.00 5.50
CA HIS A 256 17.74 -1.15 6.17
C HIS A 256 16.97 -2.43 5.84
N GLY A 257 17.65 -3.48 5.37
CA GLY A 257 17.03 -4.73 4.91
C GLY A 257 17.94 -5.49 3.95
N VAL A 258 17.38 -6.33 3.08
CA VAL A 258 18.07 -6.86 1.89
C VAL A 258 17.68 -5.99 0.69
N PHE A 259 18.55 -5.79 -0.30
CA PHE A 259 18.29 -4.74 -1.31
C PHE A 259 17.18 -5.06 -2.31
N GLY A 260 16.89 -6.32 -2.61
CA GLY A 260 16.26 -6.72 -3.87
C GLY A 260 17.23 -7.48 -4.76
N ASP A 261 16.75 -8.52 -5.43
CA ASP A 261 17.47 -9.22 -6.48
C ASP A 261 17.09 -8.70 -7.87
N GLN A 262 17.92 -8.99 -8.88
CA GLN A 262 17.70 -8.55 -10.27
C GLN A 262 17.58 -7.02 -10.52
N LEU A 263 17.76 -6.21 -9.48
CA LEU A 263 17.68 -4.75 -9.54
C LEU A 263 19.00 -4.10 -9.96
N ARG A 264 18.87 -2.91 -10.55
CA ARG A 264 19.97 -1.99 -10.78
C ARG A 264 19.81 -0.73 -9.95
N LEU A 265 20.92 -0.28 -9.36
CA LEU A 265 21.03 1.00 -8.68
C LEU A 265 21.93 1.95 -9.47
N THR A 266 21.39 3.11 -9.83
CA THR A 266 22.15 4.24 -10.35
C THR A 266 22.16 5.35 -9.30
N SER A 267 23.26 5.47 -8.56
CA SER A 267 23.48 6.58 -7.62
C SER A 267 24.97 6.76 -7.30
N PRO A 268 25.47 8.01 -7.23
CA PRO A 268 26.81 8.32 -6.73
C PRO A 268 26.86 8.55 -5.20
N ASP A 269 25.70 8.51 -4.52
CA ASP A 269 25.56 8.73 -3.07
C ASP A 269 25.22 7.44 -2.33
N LEU A 270 24.34 6.59 -2.89
CA LEU A 270 24.01 5.29 -2.30
C LEU A 270 25.12 4.26 -2.58
N PRO A 271 25.47 3.41 -1.61
CA PRO A 271 26.42 2.33 -1.83
C PRO A 271 25.88 1.33 -2.85
N ALA A 272 26.74 0.74 -3.67
CA ALA A 272 26.31 -0.32 -4.56
C ALA A 272 25.80 -1.53 -3.74
N PRO A 273 24.66 -2.16 -4.11
CA PRO A 273 24.23 -3.38 -3.46
C PRO A 273 25.26 -4.48 -3.68
N GLY A 274 25.42 -5.35 -2.69
CA GLY A 274 26.29 -6.51 -2.82
C GLY A 274 25.74 -7.49 -3.86
N ARG A 275 26.62 -8.28 -4.49
CA ARG A 275 26.21 -9.33 -5.46
C ARG A 275 25.41 -10.50 -4.86
N SER A 276 25.19 -10.51 -3.55
CA SER A 276 24.51 -11.58 -2.85
C SER A 276 23.18 -11.07 -2.33
N THR A 277 22.11 -11.74 -2.76
CA THR A 277 20.70 -11.49 -2.45
C THR A 277 20.32 -11.78 -1.00
N ARG A 278 21.29 -11.98 -0.11
CA ARG A 278 21.06 -12.25 1.33
C ARG A 278 21.89 -11.37 2.24
N LYS A 279 22.67 -10.45 1.67
CA LYS A 279 23.48 -9.54 2.47
C LYS A 279 22.63 -8.35 2.90
N SER A 280 22.75 -7.99 4.16
CA SER A 280 22.19 -6.74 4.68
C SER A 280 22.70 -5.56 3.86
N TYR A 281 21.77 -4.74 3.41
CA TYR A 281 21.99 -3.46 2.79
C TYR A 281 21.45 -2.37 3.70
N GLY A 282 22.20 -1.28 3.80
CA GLY A 282 21.78 -0.15 4.63
C GLY A 282 22.40 1.16 4.20
N PHE A 283 21.62 2.22 4.32
CA PHE A 283 22.08 3.59 4.12
C PHE A 283 21.27 4.55 4.97
N LYS A 284 21.95 5.50 5.60
CA LYS A 284 21.32 6.60 6.33
C LYS A 284 22.02 7.91 6.00
N GLY A 285 21.32 8.83 5.36
CA GLY A 285 21.91 10.10 4.95
C GLY A 285 21.08 10.86 3.90
N PHE A 286 21.74 11.77 3.18
CA PHE A 286 21.12 12.58 2.13
C PHE A 286 21.74 12.26 0.77
N LEU A 287 20.92 12.25 -0.29
CA LEU A 287 21.41 12.20 -1.68
C LEU A 287 21.92 13.59 -2.12
N ARG A 288 23.21 13.87 -1.94
CA ARG A 288 23.78 15.21 -2.13
C ARG A 288 24.14 15.52 -3.59
N LYS A 289 24.64 14.51 -4.31
CA LYS A 289 25.23 14.66 -5.66
C LYS A 289 24.18 14.58 -6.76
N SER A 290 23.29 13.58 -6.72
CA SER A 290 22.24 13.40 -7.73
C SER A 290 21.00 12.68 -7.18
N PRO A 291 19.90 12.62 -7.93
CA PRO A 291 18.86 11.63 -7.67
C PRO A 291 19.44 10.21 -7.73
N ALA A 292 18.79 9.28 -7.04
CA ALA A 292 19.02 7.85 -7.17
C ALA A 292 17.88 7.20 -7.96
N LEU A 293 18.21 6.19 -8.76
CA LEU A 293 17.24 5.38 -9.48
C LEU A 293 17.48 3.91 -9.15
N VAL A 294 16.45 3.25 -8.63
CA VAL A 294 16.38 1.79 -8.50
C VAL A 294 15.40 1.30 -9.56
N TYR A 295 15.79 0.35 -10.38
CA TYR A 295 14.95 -0.13 -11.48
C TYR A 295 15.21 -1.58 -11.81
N SER A 296 14.18 -2.25 -12.31
CA SER A 296 14.28 -3.59 -12.90
C SER A 296 14.28 -3.52 -14.42
N LEU A 297 14.88 -4.53 -15.04
CA LEU A 297 14.81 -4.79 -16.49
C LEU A 297 14.28 -6.22 -16.75
N THR A 298 13.87 -6.93 -15.72
CA THR A 298 13.43 -8.33 -15.78
C THR A 298 11.91 -8.41 -15.76
N GLN A 299 11.39 -9.27 -16.62
CA GLN A 299 10.01 -9.72 -16.59
C GLN A 299 9.98 -11.03 -15.82
N ASP A 300 8.86 -11.32 -15.18
CA ASP A 300 8.61 -12.60 -14.54
C ASP A 300 8.20 -13.70 -15.53
#